data_AF-A0A392VGV6-F1
#
_entry.id   AF-A0A392VGV6-F1
#
_cell.length_a   1.000
_cell.length_b   1.000
_cell.length_c   1.000
_cell.angle_alpha   90.00
_cell.angle_beta   90.00
_cell.angle_gamma   90.00
#
_symmetry.space_group_name_H-M   'P 1'
#
loop_
_entity.id
_entity.type
_entity.pdbx_description
1 polymer ?
#
loop_
_entity_poly.entity_id
_entity_poly.type
_entity_poly.pdbx_seq_one_letter_code
_entity_poly.pdbx_strand_id
1 'polypeptide(L)' 'TMAVAVTAQTHAKAQRDVEKHEREIIVAGSRVLTSFNNQTPPMFNGEGGPDTADLWLQAMERIFGAIHCPE' A
#
# COMPACT_ATOMS: atom_id res chain seq x y z
N THR A 1 -2.98 -40.72 -13.90
CA THR A 1 -2.21 -41.39 -12.82
C THR A 1 -2.12 -40.48 -11.61
N MET A 2 -1.83 -41.03 -10.42
CA MET A 2 -1.68 -40.23 -9.19
C MET A 2 -0.72 -39.03 -9.38
N ALA A 3 0.34 -39.19 -10.16
CA ALA A 3 1.30 -38.14 -10.48
C ALA A 3 0.66 -36.90 -11.16
N VAL A 4 -0.28 -37.11 -12.09
CA VAL A 4 -0.98 -36.01 -12.78
C VAL A 4 -1.95 -35.27 -11.85
N ALA A 5 -2.58 -36.00 -10.92
CA ALA A 5 -3.46 -35.38 -9.93
C ALA A 5 -2.67 -34.51 -8.93
N VAL A 6 -1.48 -34.98 -8.52
CA VAL A 6 -0.59 -34.24 -7.61
C VAL A 6 -0.05 -32.96 -8.27
N THR A 7 0.35 -33.01 -9.54
CA THR A 7 0.82 -31.81 -10.26
C THR A 7 -0.30 -30.79 -10.45
N ALA A 8 -1.51 -31.22 -10.84
CA ALA A 8 -2.67 -30.35 -10.97
C ALA A 8 -3.06 -29.69 -9.64
N GLN A 9 -3.06 -30.46 -8.55
CA GLN A 9 -3.34 -29.93 -7.21
C GLN A 9 -2.30 -28.90 -6.76
N THR A 10 -1.02 -29.15 -7.07
CA THR A 10 0.08 -28.21 -6.77
C THR A 10 -0.10 -26.90 -7.52
N HIS A 11 -0.42 -26.96 -8.83
CA HIS A 11 -0.68 -25.77 -9.64
C HIS A 11 -1.91 -24.99 -9.14
N ALA A 12 -3.00 -25.68 -8.80
CA ALA A 12 -4.20 -25.05 -8.26
C ALA A 12 -3.97 -24.40 -6.89
N LYS A 13 -3.07 -24.94 -6.07
CA LYS A 13 -2.66 -24.30 -4.81
C LYS A 13 -1.85 -23.04 -5.09
N ALA A 14 -0.82 -23.13 -5.94
CA ALA A 14 0.01 -21.98 -6.28
C ALA A 14 -0.81 -20.80 -6.84
N GLN A 15 -1.76 -21.07 -7.73
CA GLN A 15 -2.63 -20.04 -8.28
C GLN A 15 -3.50 -19.37 -7.21
N ARG A 16 -4.08 -20.14 -6.29
CA ARG A 16 -4.86 -19.58 -5.18
C ARG A 16 -4.02 -18.74 -4.23
N ASP A 17 -2.77 -19.15 -3.97
CA ASP A 17 -1.86 -18.42 -3.10
C ASP A 17 -1.48 -17.06 -3.75
N VAL A 18 -1.28 -17.02 -5.07
CA VAL A 18 -1.07 -15.76 -5.83
C VAL A 18 -2.30 -14.85 -5.75
N GLU A 19 -3.49 -15.36 -6.07
CA GLU A 19 -4.73 -14.56 -6.02
C GLU A 19 -5.04 -14.05 -4.61
N LYS A 20 -4.69 -14.84 -3.58
CA LYS A 20 -4.82 -14.43 -2.18
C LYS A 20 -3.87 -13.27 -1.88
N HIS A 21 -2.60 -13.39 -2.29
CA HIS A 21 -1.60 -12.36 -2.07
C HIS A 21 -1.96 -11.04 -2.78
N GLU A 22 -2.43 -11.10 -4.02
CA GLU A 22 -2.91 -9.91 -4.75
C GLU A 22 -4.08 -9.22 -4.03
N ARG A 23 -5.05 -10.01 -3.52
CA ARG A 23 -6.14 -9.47 -2.70
C ARG A 23 -5.64 -8.81 -1.43
N GLU A 24 -4.68 -9.43 -0.74
CA GLU A 24 -4.07 -8.85 0.47
C GLU A 24 -3.36 -7.52 0.18
N ILE A 25 -2.65 -7.42 -0.95
CA ILE A 25 -2.03 -6.16 -1.40
C ILE A 25 -3.08 -5.08 -1.62
N ILE A 26 -4.16 -5.41 -2.34
CA ILE A 26 -5.24 -4.45 -2.63
C ILE A 26 -5.91 -3.96 -1.34
N VAL A 27 -6.21 -4.88 -0.42
CA VAL A 27 -6.84 -4.55 0.87
C VAL A 27 -5.90 -3.72 1.74
N ALA A 28 -4.61 -4.08 1.81
CA ALA A 28 -3.61 -3.33 2.56
C ALA A 28 -3.45 -1.92 2.00
N GLY A 29 -3.32 -1.77 0.67
CA GLY A 29 -3.22 -0.47 0.01
C GLY A 29 -4.45 0.41 0.24
N SER A 30 -5.66 -0.16 0.13
CA SER A 30 -6.91 0.57 0.41
C SER A 30 -6.98 1.05 1.86
N ARG A 31 -6.54 0.23 2.82
CA ARG A 31 -6.48 0.60 4.24
C ARG A 31 -5.47 1.74 4.49
N VAL A 32 -4.27 1.66 3.91
CA VAL A 32 -3.25 2.71 4.03
C VAL A 32 -3.75 4.02 3.43
N LEU A 33 -4.34 3.99 2.23
CA LEU A 33 -4.90 5.18 1.58
C LEU A 33 -6.03 5.81 2.39
N THR A 34 -6.92 5.00 2.96
CA THR A 34 -7.99 5.48 3.84
C THR A 34 -7.41 6.16 5.08
N SER A 35 -6.41 5.55 5.71
CA SER A 35 -5.73 6.13 6.87
C SER A 35 -5.03 7.44 6.51
N PHE A 36 -4.37 7.51 5.36
CA PHE A 36 -3.73 8.73 4.85
C PHE A 36 -4.74 9.86 4.67
N ASN A 37 -5.88 9.59 4.01
CA ASN A 37 -6.92 10.59 3.80
C ASN A 37 -7.56 11.08 5.10
N ASN A 38 -7.70 10.21 6.10
CA ASN A 38 -8.21 10.57 7.42
C ASN A 38 -7.27 11.51 8.19
N GLN A 39 -5.98 11.56 7.85
CA GLN A 39 -5.02 12.52 8.40
C GLN A 39 -5.13 13.91 7.77
N THR A 40 -6.04 14.11 6.81
CA THR A 40 -6.27 15.39 6.10
C THR A 40 -4.97 15.99 5.56
N PRO A 41 -4.30 15.30 4.62
CA PRO A 41 -3.00 15.71 4.11
C PRO A 41 -3.06 17.10 3.47
N PRO A 42 -2.08 17.98 3.73
CA PRO A 42 -2.08 19.32 3.17
C PRO A 42 -1.84 19.28 1.65
N MET A 43 -2.52 20.14 0.89
CA MET A 43 -2.23 20.29 -0.54
C MET A 43 -0.98 21.13 -0.73
N PHE A 44 -0.13 20.75 -1.70
CA PHE A 44 0.97 21.59 -2.15
C PHE A 44 0.46 22.52 -3.26
N ASN A 45 0.51 23.82 -3.02
CA ASN A 45 0.09 24.84 -3.99
C ASN A 45 1.27 25.37 -4.83
N GLY A 46 2.51 24.99 -4.54
CA GLY A 46 3.70 25.47 -5.24
C GLY A 46 4.08 26.92 -4.93
N GLU A 47 3.41 27.57 -3.99
CA GLU A 47 3.69 28.95 -3.58
C GLU A 47 4.63 29.00 -2.37
N GLY A 48 5.21 30.17 -2.09
CA GLY A 48 5.96 30.42 -0.85
C GLY A 48 7.40 29.93 -0.81
N GLY A 49 7.97 29.51 -1.96
CA GLY A 49 9.39 29.18 -2.10
C GLY A 49 9.83 27.91 -1.35
N PRO A 50 11.16 27.67 -1.24
CA PRO A 50 11.71 26.45 -0.68
C PRO A 50 11.23 26.14 0.75
N ASP A 51 11.18 27.14 1.62
CA ASP A 51 10.77 26.95 3.03
C ASP A 51 9.32 26.43 3.14
N THR A 52 8.43 26.87 2.25
CA THR A 52 7.03 26.39 2.23
C THR A 52 6.95 24.96 1.70
N ALA A 53 7.81 24.59 0.74
CA ALA A 53 7.93 23.22 0.27
C ALA A 53 8.46 22.28 1.37
N ASP A 54 9.46 22.73 2.14
CA ASP A 54 10.00 21.97 3.28
C ASP A 54 8.94 21.73 4.36
N LEU A 55 8.11 22.73 4.67
CA LEU A 55 7.00 22.56 5.62
C LEU A 55 5.95 21.57 5.12
N TRP A 56 5.65 21.58 3.81
CA TRP A 56 4.74 20.60 3.21
C TRP A 56 5.31 19.18 3.28
N LEU A 57 6.60 19.00 2.95
CA LEU A 57 7.29 17.72 3.06
C LEU A 57 7.29 17.19 4.49
N GLN A 58 7.62 18.03 5.47
CA GLN A 58 7.62 17.64 6.89
C GLN A 58 6.22 17.22 7.36
N ALA A 59 5.16 17.87 6.88
CA ALA A 59 3.79 17.47 7.18
C ALA A 59 3.45 16.09 6.58
N MET A 60 3.88 15.82 5.35
CA MET A 60 3.70 14.51 4.71
C MET A 60 4.46 13.40 5.42
N GLU A 61 5.72 13.63 5.79
CA GLU A 61 6.53 12.67 6.55
C GLU A 61 5.90 12.35 7.91
N ARG A 62 5.35 13.35 8.60
CA ARG A 62 4.61 13.15 9.86
C ARG A 62 3.41 12.23 9.66
N ILE A 63 2.67 12.41 8.57
CA ILE A 63 1.51 11.58 8.24
C ILE A 63 1.95 10.14 7.94
N PHE A 64 3.00 9.95 7.13
CA PHE A 64 3.52 8.61 6.83
C PHE A 64 4.01 7.88 8.08
N GLY A 65 4.70 8.60 8.99
CA GLY A 65 5.09 8.06 10.29
C GLY A 65 3.90 7.66 11.16
N ALA A 66 2.81 8.45 11.14
CA ALA A 66 1.61 8.18 11.95
C ALA A 66 0.79 6.98 11.43
N ILE A 67 0.72 6.76 10.12
CA ILE A 67 -0.06 5.66 9.55
C ILE A 67 0.71 4.33 9.47
N HIS A 68 1.95 4.29 9.99
CA HIS A 68 2.87 3.16 9.86
C HIS A 68 2.92 2.63 8.42
N CYS A 69 3.09 3.54 7.46
CA CYS A 69 3.25 3.16 6.07
C CYS A 69 4.45 2.21 5.98
N PRO A 70 4.30 0.99 5.41
CA PRO A 70 5.45 0.11 5.19
C PRO A 70 6.46 0.82 4.27
N GLU A 71 7.76 0.67 4.57
CA GLU A 71 8.86 1.09 3.68
C GLU A 71 8.87 0.30 2.37
#